data_AF-A0A1I0A259-F1
#
_entry.id   AF-A0A1I0A259-F1
#
_cell.length_a   1.000
_cell.length_b   1.000
_cell.length_c   1.000
_cell.angle_alpha   90.00
_cell.angle_beta   90.00
_cell.angle_gamma   90.00
#
_symmetry.space_group_name_H-M   'P 1'
#
loop_
_entity.id
_entity.type
_entity.pdbx_description
1 polymer ?
#
loop_
_entity_poly.entity_id
_entity_poly.type
_entity_poly.pdbx_seq_one_letter_code
_entity_poly.pdbx_strand_id
1 'polypeptide(L)'
;MEPKGDKELGQIRSLLDDQINECKGLLKEMINGEGILYKTTMTVNNLGKIDVYQYIYFLCQHAKRHIVQVQKVMEEFGGTS
;
A
#
# COMPACT_ATOMS: atom_id res chain seq x y z
N MET A 1 -8.82 -5.85 -7.00
CA MET A 1 -8.31 -6.92 -7.89
C MET A 1 -7.59 -7.95 -7.04
N GLU A 2 -7.75 -9.24 -7.36
CA GLU A 2 -7.04 -10.34 -6.68
C GLU A 2 -5.66 -10.58 -7.34
N PRO A 3 -4.56 -10.69 -6.58
CA PRO A 3 -3.26 -11.04 -7.13
C PRO A 3 -3.23 -12.52 -7.53
N LYS A 4 -2.96 -12.81 -8.81
CA LYS A 4 -2.90 -14.19 -9.33
C LYS A 4 -1.51 -14.82 -9.29
N GLY A 5 -0.46 -14.04 -9.06
CA GLY A 5 0.93 -14.53 -9.00
C GLY A 5 1.58 -14.80 -10.36
N ASP A 6 0.84 -14.75 -11.46
CA ASP A 6 1.32 -15.16 -12.80
C ASP A 6 2.05 -14.07 -13.61
N LYS A 7 2.39 -12.93 -12.99
CA LYS A 7 2.99 -11.78 -13.71
C LYS A 7 4.51 -11.80 -13.59
N GLU A 8 5.17 -11.45 -14.69
CA GLU A 8 6.62 -11.23 -14.71
C GLU A 8 7.01 -10.02 -13.84
N LEU A 9 8.22 -10.04 -13.26
CA LEU A 9 8.69 -9.00 -12.34
C LEU A 9 8.60 -7.58 -12.90
N GLY A 10 8.96 -7.39 -14.18
CA GLY A 10 8.86 -6.09 -14.85
C GLY A 10 7.41 -5.58 -14.94
N GLN A 11 6.47 -6.48 -15.21
CA GLN A 11 5.05 -6.17 -15.27
C GLN A 11 4.47 -5.87 -13.89
N ILE A 12 4.92 -6.58 -12.85
CA ILE A 12 4.54 -6.29 -11.46
C ILE A 12 5.01 -4.89 -11.07
N ARG A 13 6.25 -4.51 -11.39
CA ARG A 13 6.78 -3.18 -11.07
C ARG A 13 5.98 -2.07 -11.75
N SER A 14 5.72 -2.20 -13.06
CA SER A 14 4.90 -1.24 -13.80
C SER A 14 3.51 -1.11 -13.20
N LEU A 15 2.84 -2.24 -12.93
CA LEU A 15 1.50 -2.26 -12.35
C LEU A 15 1.44 -1.56 -10.99
N LEU A 16 2.43 -1.79 -10.12
CA LEU A 16 2.49 -1.14 -8.82
C LEU A 16 2.70 0.37 -8.95
N ASP A 17 3.55 0.82 -9.87
CA ASP A 17 3.77 2.25 -10.10
C ASP A 17 2.49 2.94 -10.63
N ASP A 18 1.83 2.33 -11.61
CA ASP A 18 0.57 2.81 -12.17
C ASP A 18 -0.51 2.96 -11.08
N GLN A 19 -0.69 1.92 -10.25
CA GLN A 19 -1.67 1.94 -9.16
C GLN A 19 -1.35 2.99 -8.10
N ILE A 20 -0.08 3.16 -7.73
CA ILE A 20 0.33 4.18 -6.77
C ILE A 20 0.08 5.58 -7.33
N ASN A 21 0.38 5.80 -8.61
CA ASN A 21 0.19 7.10 -9.26
C ASN A 21 -1.29 7.43 -9.43
N GLU A 22 -2.13 6.45 -9.78
CA GLU A 22 -3.59 6.58 -9.80
C GLU A 22 -4.13 6.98 -8.41
N CYS A 23 -3.73 6.26 -7.35
CA CYS A 23 -4.12 6.58 -5.97
C CYS A 23 -3.70 8.00 -5.57
N LYS A 24 -2.49 8.44 -5.94
CA LYS A 24 -2.01 9.81 -5.69
C LYS A 24 -2.85 10.84 -6.43
N GLY A 25 -3.28 10.55 -7.66
CA GLY A 25 -4.18 11.42 -8.43
C GLY A 25 -5.51 11.60 -7.71
N LEU A 26 -6.17 10.49 -7.37
CA LEU A 26 -7.46 10.48 -6.67
C LEU A 26 -7.38 11.19 -5.31
N LEU A 27 -6.30 11.00 -4.55
CA LEU A 27 -6.13 11.67 -3.26
C LEU A 27 -6.04 13.20 -3.39
N LYS A 28 -5.47 13.71 -4.49
CA LYS A 28 -5.40 15.16 -4.75
C LYS A 28 -6.77 15.76 -5.05
N GLU A 29 -7.71 14.97 -5.55
CA GLU A 29 -9.08 15.41 -5.81
C GLU A 29 -9.91 15.52 -4.50
N MET A 30 -9.49 14.83 -3.43
CA MET A 30 -10.15 14.81 -2.12
C MET A 30 -9.79 16.05 -1.25
N ILE A 31 -10.13 17.24 -1.73
CA ILE A 31 -9.69 18.51 -1.10
C ILE A 31 -10.55 19.00 0.07
N ASN A 32 -11.79 18.52 0.25
CA ASN A 32 -12.70 19.09 1.25
C ASN A 32 -12.80 18.27 2.55
N GLY A 33 -11.98 17.23 2.71
CA GLY A 33 -11.95 16.41 3.93
C GLY A 33 -13.04 15.34 4.00
N GLU A 34 -13.69 15.01 2.87
CA GLU A 34 -14.80 14.06 2.80
C GLU A 34 -14.43 12.67 3.35
N GLY A 35 -13.15 12.31 3.30
CA GLY A 35 -12.65 11.03 3.82
C GLY A 35 -12.87 10.82 5.31
N ILE A 36 -13.13 11.88 6.11
CA ILE A 36 -13.48 11.80 7.54
C ILE A 36 -14.90 11.21 7.73
N LEU A 37 -15.81 11.46 6.78
CA LEU A 37 -17.22 11.12 6.91
C LEU A 37 -17.48 9.62 6.66
N TYR A 38 -16.59 8.95 5.92
CA TYR A 38 -16.71 7.54 5.64
C TYR A 38 -15.83 6.71 6.58
N LYS A 39 -16.45 5.82 7.36
CA LYS A 39 -15.75 4.96 8.31
C LYS A 39 -15.81 3.51 7.88
N THR A 40 -14.67 2.85 7.93
CA THR A 40 -14.55 1.40 7.68
C THR A 40 -14.13 0.67 8.94
N THR A 41 -14.60 -0.58 9.09
CA THR A 41 -14.23 -1.43 10.22
C THR A 41 -12.90 -2.12 9.92
N MET A 42 -11.89 -1.93 10.76
CA MET A 42 -10.65 -2.69 10.78
C MET A 42 -10.68 -3.72 11.91
N THR A 43 -10.58 -4.98 11.55
CA THR A 43 -10.52 -6.10 12.50
C THR A 43 -9.10 -6.41 12.99
N VAL A 44 -8.07 -5.88 12.31
CA VAL A 44 -6.67 -6.06 12.71
C VAL A 44 -6.41 -5.31 14.03
N ASN A 45 -5.83 -6.00 15.01
CA ASN A 45 -5.40 -5.44 16.31
C ASN A 45 -6.47 -4.66 17.09
N ASN A 46 -7.76 -5.00 16.96
CA ASN A 46 -8.86 -4.27 17.62
C ASN A 46 -8.87 -2.76 17.34
N LEU A 47 -8.39 -2.32 16.17
CA LEU A 47 -8.37 -0.90 15.77
C LEU A 47 -9.78 -0.27 15.70
N GLY A 48 -10.83 -1.07 15.53
CA GLY A 48 -12.21 -0.60 15.52
C GLY A 48 -12.58 0.05 14.19
N LYS A 49 -13.29 1.18 14.22
CA LYS A 49 -13.65 1.94 13.01
C LYS A 49 -12.69 3.11 12.82
N ILE A 50 -12.14 3.21 11.61
CA ILE A 50 -11.27 4.32 11.22
C ILE A 50 -11.81 5.00 9.97
N ASP A 51 -11.46 6.27 9.79
CA ASP A 51 -11.80 7.01 8.59
C ASP A 51 -10.91 6.63 7.39
N VAL A 52 -11.27 7.11 6.19
CA VAL A 52 -10.56 6.75 4.95
C VAL A 52 -9.13 7.25 4.95
N TYR A 53 -8.85 8.43 5.50
CA TYR A 53 -7.48 8.97 5.56
C TYR A 53 -6.59 8.14 6.49
N GLN A 54 -7.12 7.76 7.65
CA GLN A 54 -6.46 6.85 8.58
C GLN A 54 -6.19 5.48 7.94
N TYR A 55 -7.15 4.96 7.17
CA TYR A 55 -7.00 3.69 6.46
C TYR A 55 -5.92 3.75 5.37
N ILE A 56 -5.91 4.80 4.54
CA ILE A 56 -4.87 5.02 3.51
C ILE A 56 -3.48 5.15 4.16
N TYR A 57 -3.38 5.93 5.25
CA TYR A 57 -2.14 6.03 6.03
C TYR A 57 -1.66 4.65 6.50
N PHE A 58 -2.56 3.84 7.06
CA PHE A 58 -2.23 2.48 7.49
C PHE A 58 -1.72 1.60 6.34
N LEU A 59 -2.34 1.65 5.16
CA LEU A 59 -1.90 0.90 3.99
C LEU A 59 -0.48 1.31 3.54
N CYS A 60 -0.17 2.60 3.52
CA CYS A 60 1.18 3.08 3.18
C CYS A 60 2.22 2.55 4.17
N GLN A 61 1.92 2.58 5.48
CA GLN A 61 2.82 2.07 6.51
C GLN A 61 3.00 0.55 6.40
N HIS A 62 1.92 -0.16 6.09
CA HIS A 62 1.94 -1.61 5.91
C HIS A 62 2.79 -2.00 4.70
N ALA A 63 2.60 -1.34 3.54
CA ALA A 63 3.42 -1.53 2.36
C ALA A 63 4.91 -1.26 2.63
N LYS A 64 5.22 -0.14 3.31
CA LYS A 64 6.59 0.21 3.69
C LYS A 64 7.26 -0.87 4.54
N ARG A 65 6.55 -1.42 5.52
CA ARG A 65 7.08 -2.52 6.37
C ARG A 65 7.47 -3.73 5.52
N HIS A 66 6.64 -4.12 4.56
CA HIS A 66 6.92 -5.27 3.70
C HIS A 66 8.07 -5.01 2.72
N ILE A 67 8.18 -3.80 2.18
CA ILE A 67 9.34 -3.42 1.34
C ILE A 67 10.64 -3.55 2.14
N VAL A 68 10.67 -3.07 3.39
CA VAL A 68 11.84 -3.21 4.27
C VAL A 68 12.16 -4.68 4.56
N GLN A 69 11.15 -5.55 4.73
CA GLN A 69 11.37 -6.98 4.88
C GLN A 69 12.04 -7.59 3.64
N VAL A 70 11.58 -7.20 2.44
CA VAL A 70 12.20 -7.66 1.17
C VAL A 70 13.62 -7.13 1.03
N GLN A 71 13.88 -5.86 1.37
CA GLN A 71 15.23 -5.29 1.36
C GLN A 71 16.20 -6.07 2.25
N LYS A 72 15.77 -6.45 3.45
CA LYS A 72 16.59 -7.29 4.35
C LYS A 72 16.94 -8.64 3.73
N VAL A 73 15.99 -9.28 3.04
CA VAL A 73 16.25 -10.53 2.30
C VAL A 73 17.27 -10.28 1.18
N MET A 74 17.16 -9.15 0.47
CA MET A 74 18.15 -8.79 -0.55
C MET A 74 19.54 -8.57 0.05
N GLU A 75 19.66 -7.98 1.23
CA GLU A 75 20.94 -7.79 1.92
C GLU A 75 21.53 -9.12 2.44
N GLU A 76 20.69 -9.99 2.99
CA GLU A 76 21.10 -11.28 3.56
C GLU A 76 21.55 -12.29 2.49
N PHE A 77 20.91 -12.27 1.31
CA PHE A 77 21.15 -13.25 0.25
C PHE A 77 21.79 -12.66 -1.01
N GLY A 78 21.90 -11.34 -1.12
CA GLY A 78 22.50 -10.63 -2.27
C GLY A 78 24.01 -10.42 -2.17
N GLY A 79 24.72 -11.35 -1.51
CA GLY A 79 26.16 -11.28 -1.25
C GLY A 79 26.98 -10.77 -2.44
N THR A 80 27.93 -9.90 -2.11
CA THR A 80 29.01 -9.32 -2.90
C THR A 80 29.32 -10.10 -4.20
N SER A 81 29.06 -9.46 -5.34
CA SER A 81 29.78 -9.73 -6.60
C SER A 81 30.76 -8.60 -6.84
#